data_AF-A0A0C3QZM3-F1
#
_entry.id   AF-A0A0C3QZM3-F1
#
_cell.length_a   1.000
_cell.length_b   1.000
_cell.length_c   1.000
_cell.angle_alpha   90.00
_cell.angle_beta   90.00
_cell.angle_gamma   90.00
#
_symmetry.space_group_name_H-M   'P 1'
#
loop_
_entity.id
_entity.type
_entity.pdbx_description
1 polymer ?
#
loop_
_entity_poly.entity_id
_entity_poly.type
_entity_poly.pdbx_seq_one_letter_code
_entity_poly.pdbx_strand_id
1 'polypeptide(L)'
;MKMRSMMAFAALLLTMTACTQVPQWTLFYYPDAEPGAAEALQHQGELDQHISGYYQELEQCLAKGAGMVKLSQTGSGSYLCGERCQRNEAGELKCQRLETRVSQ
;
A
#
# COMPACT_ATOMS: atom_id res chain seq x y z
N MET A 1 2.71 -25.90 -44.54
CA MET A 1 2.16 -25.19 -43.35
C MET A 1 3.20 -25.27 -42.23
N LYS A 2 4.15 -24.33 -42.12
CA LYS A 2 5.17 -24.39 -41.05
C LYS A 2 5.65 -23.02 -40.57
N MET A 3 5.80 -22.03 -41.45
CA MET A 3 6.32 -20.70 -41.07
C MET A 3 5.24 -19.71 -40.56
N ARG A 4 4.08 -19.61 -41.25
CA ARG A 4 3.01 -18.65 -40.89
C ARG A 4 2.34 -18.99 -39.55
N SER A 5 2.26 -20.27 -39.21
CA SER A 5 1.68 -20.74 -37.94
C SER A 5 2.57 -20.44 -36.74
N MET A 6 3.90 -20.47 -36.93
CA MET A 6 4.89 -20.25 -35.88
C MET A 6 4.99 -18.76 -35.50
N MET A 7 4.85 -17.86 -36.49
CA MET A 7 4.78 -16.40 -36.26
C MET A 7 3.53 -15.97 -35.48
N ALA A 8 2.37 -16.58 -35.77
CA ALA A 8 1.13 -16.28 -35.07
C ALA A 8 1.21 -16.67 -33.58
N PHE A 9 1.91 -17.76 -33.26
CA PHE A 9 2.10 -18.22 -31.88
C PHE A 9 3.07 -17.33 -31.09
N ALA A 10 4.12 -16.83 -31.74
CA ALA A 10 5.05 -15.88 -31.13
C ALA A 10 4.40 -14.52 -30.82
N ALA A 11 3.50 -14.04 -31.69
CA ALA A 11 2.75 -12.81 -31.47
C ALA A 11 1.75 -12.93 -30.28
N LEU A 12 1.18 -14.11 -30.07
CA LEU A 12 0.26 -14.38 -28.95
C LEU A 12 0.96 -14.45 -27.58
N LEU A 13 2.22 -14.86 -27.56
CA LEU A 13 3.03 -14.90 -26.33
C LEU A 13 3.46 -13.50 -25.86
N LEU A 14 3.58 -12.53 -26.78
CA LEU A 14 3.94 -11.15 -26.45
C LEU A 14 2.79 -10.37 -25.77
N THR A 15 1.55 -10.84 -25.84
CA THR A 15 0.41 -10.19 -25.18
C THR A 15 0.22 -10.61 -23.72
N MET A 16 1.05 -11.55 -23.21
CA MET A 16 0.92 -12.13 -21.87
C MET A 16 1.89 -11.54 -20.84
N THR A 17 2.46 -10.36 -21.07
CA THR A 17 3.23 -9.63 -20.05
C THR A 17 2.34 -8.61 -19.34
N ALA A 18 1.31 -9.08 -18.63
CA ALA A 18 0.70 -8.28 -17.59
C ALA A 18 1.60 -8.35 -16.35
N CYS A 19 2.69 -7.59 -16.35
CA CYS A 19 3.49 -7.38 -15.14
C CYS A 19 2.64 -6.55 -14.17
N THR A 20 1.78 -7.20 -13.39
CA THR A 20 1.18 -6.56 -12.21
C THR A 20 2.32 -6.32 -11.23
N GLN A 21 2.80 -5.08 -11.19
CA GLN A 21 3.80 -4.70 -10.20
C GLN A 21 3.19 -4.99 -8.83
N VAL A 22 3.89 -5.79 -8.02
CA VAL A 22 3.45 -6.09 -6.67
C VAL A 22 3.58 -4.78 -5.89
N PRO A 23 2.48 -4.21 -5.35
CA PRO A 23 2.56 -2.98 -4.59
C PRO A 23 3.46 -3.21 -3.38
N GLN A 24 4.38 -2.26 -3.16
CA GLN A 24 5.36 -2.37 -2.08
C GLN A 24 4.86 -1.71 -0.79
N TRP A 25 3.83 -0.87 -0.86
CA TRP A 25 3.38 -0.05 0.26
C TRP A 25 1.90 -0.26 0.57
N THR A 26 1.59 -0.43 1.85
CA THR A 26 0.22 -0.49 2.38
C THR A 26 -0.06 0.78 3.17
N LEU A 27 -1.12 1.50 2.83
CA LEU A 27 -1.61 2.64 3.60
C LEU A 27 -2.49 2.16 4.73
N PHE A 28 -2.20 2.62 5.94
CA PHE A 28 -3.08 2.47 7.09
C PHE A 28 -3.61 3.84 7.49
N TYR A 29 -4.93 3.98 7.66
CA TYR A 29 -5.58 5.24 8.00
C TYR A 29 -6.50 5.08 9.21
N TYR A 30 -6.42 6.08 10.09
CA TYR A 30 -7.11 6.13 11.37
C TYR A 30 -7.89 7.45 11.41
N PRO A 31 -9.17 7.46 11.02
CA PRO A 31 -9.96 8.69 10.86
C PRO A 31 -10.14 9.47 12.17
N ASP A 32 -10.32 8.75 13.27
CA ASP A 32 -10.63 9.33 14.59
C ASP A 32 -9.39 9.49 15.48
N ALA A 33 -8.19 9.20 14.94
CA ALA A 33 -6.96 9.36 15.69
C ALA A 33 -6.54 10.84 15.75
N GLU A 34 -6.05 11.23 16.92
CA GLU A 34 -5.43 12.55 17.09
C GLU A 34 -4.26 12.73 16.10
N PRO A 35 -4.06 13.95 15.56
CA PRO A 35 -2.92 14.25 14.70
C PRO A 35 -1.60 13.85 15.39
N GLY A 36 -0.75 13.12 14.66
CA GLY A 36 0.54 12.64 15.19
C GLY A 36 0.48 11.34 15.98
N ALA A 37 -0.68 10.73 16.18
CA ALA A 37 -0.79 9.44 16.86
C ALA A 37 -0.21 8.25 16.05
N ALA A 38 0.26 8.46 14.81
CA ALA A 38 0.74 7.39 13.91
C ALA A 38 1.84 6.53 14.56
N GLU A 39 2.76 7.16 15.29
CA GLU A 39 3.88 6.50 15.97
C GLU A 39 3.40 5.61 17.12
N ALA A 40 2.39 6.06 17.88
CA ALA A 40 1.77 5.25 18.93
C ALA A 40 0.96 4.08 18.34
N LEU A 41 0.34 4.28 17.18
CA LEU A 41 -0.49 3.28 16.48
C LEU A 41 0.35 2.17 15.84
N GLN A 42 1.61 2.44 15.49
CA GLN A 42 2.56 1.44 14.99
C GLN A 42 2.76 0.25 15.96
N HIS A 43 2.56 0.46 17.27
CA HIS A 43 2.79 -0.56 18.29
C HIS A 43 1.53 -1.33 18.72
N GLN A 44 0.34 -0.96 18.22
CA GLN A 44 -0.92 -1.50 18.73
C GLN A 44 -1.37 -2.81 18.05
N GLY A 45 -0.62 -3.32 17.07
CA GLY A 45 -0.84 -4.67 16.51
C GLY A 45 -2.07 -4.83 15.61
N GLU A 46 -2.95 -3.84 15.54
CA GLU A 46 -4.22 -3.90 14.79
C GLU A 46 -4.14 -3.26 13.39
N LEU A 47 -2.95 -3.22 12.77
CA LEU A 47 -2.73 -2.61 11.45
C LEU A 47 -3.75 -3.08 10.38
N ASP A 48 -4.10 -4.36 10.39
CA ASP A 48 -5.00 -4.97 9.42
C ASP A 48 -6.36 -4.28 9.28
N GLN A 49 -6.93 -3.81 10.39
CA GLN A 49 -8.27 -3.20 10.39
C GLN A 49 -8.28 -1.81 9.73
N HIS A 50 -7.11 -1.22 9.54
CA HIS A 50 -6.93 0.15 9.08
C HIS A 50 -6.39 0.24 7.65
N ILE A 51 -6.21 -0.89 6.96
CA ILE A 51 -5.75 -0.91 5.56
C ILE A 51 -6.72 -0.11 4.69
N SER A 52 -6.19 0.95 4.08
CA SER A 52 -6.94 1.89 3.24
C SER A 52 -6.40 1.99 1.80
N GLY A 53 -5.39 1.19 1.45
CA GLY A 53 -4.95 1.06 0.06
C GLY A 53 -3.56 0.45 -0.08
N TYR A 54 -3.22 0.12 -1.33
CA TYR A 54 -1.91 -0.41 -1.71
C TYR A 54 -1.30 0.44 -2.83
N TYR A 55 0.00 0.69 -2.74
CA TYR A 55 0.70 1.61 -3.62
C TYR A 55 2.06 1.07 -4.03
N GLN A 56 2.52 1.50 -5.20
CA GLN A 56 3.82 1.10 -5.72
C GLN A 56 4.95 1.86 -5.03
N GLU A 57 4.75 3.15 -4.78
CA GLU A 57 5.74 4.10 -4.28
C GLU A 57 5.30 4.70 -2.94
N LEU A 58 6.27 5.03 -2.09
CA LEU A 58 6.04 5.61 -0.77
C LEU A 58 5.31 6.95 -0.89
N GLU A 59 5.74 7.79 -1.82
CA GLU A 59 5.21 9.13 -2.06
C GLU A 59 3.72 9.07 -2.39
N GLN A 60 3.31 8.06 -3.18
CA GLN A 60 1.91 7.84 -3.52
C GLN A 60 1.08 7.45 -2.30
N CYS A 61 1.63 6.59 -1.43
CA CYS A 61 1.00 6.19 -0.19
C CYS A 61 0.83 7.40 0.76
N LEU A 62 1.92 8.15 1.00
CA LEU A 62 1.92 9.31 1.89
C LEU A 62 1.01 10.43 1.38
N ALA A 63 0.99 10.69 0.07
CA ALA A 63 0.12 11.70 -0.53
C ALA A 63 -1.36 11.33 -0.38
N LYS A 64 -1.71 10.04 -0.47
CA LYS A 64 -3.08 9.56 -0.29
C LYS A 64 -3.51 9.67 1.17
N GLY A 65 -2.66 9.24 2.11
CA GLY A 65 -2.93 9.43 3.54
C GLY A 65 -3.13 10.89 3.91
N ALA A 66 -2.27 11.79 3.43
CA ALA A 66 -2.41 13.24 3.64
C ALA A 66 -3.73 13.77 3.06
N GLY A 67 -4.11 13.31 1.87
CA GLY A 67 -5.37 13.65 1.23
C GLY A 67 -6.58 13.19 2.05
N MET A 68 -6.52 11.99 2.63
CA MET A 68 -7.60 11.45 3.47
C MET A 68 -7.80 12.29 4.74
N VAL A 69 -6.72 12.68 5.43
CA VAL A 69 -6.80 13.60 6.58
C VAL A 69 -7.41 14.94 6.16
N LYS A 70 -6.97 15.51 5.04
CA LYS A 70 -7.50 16.78 4.53
C LYS A 70 -8.99 16.72 4.17
N LEU A 71 -9.47 15.58 3.70
CA LEU A 71 -10.85 15.36 3.27
C LEU A 71 -11.75 14.82 4.39
N SER A 72 -11.20 14.55 5.59
CA SER A 72 -12.01 14.12 6.72
C SER A 72 -12.92 15.25 7.19
N GLN A 73 -14.10 14.91 7.70
CA GLN A 73 -15.10 15.91 8.12
C GLN A 73 -14.58 16.81 9.25
N THR A 74 -13.69 16.27 10.09
CA THR A 74 -13.08 16.93 11.23
C THR A 74 -11.75 17.59 10.89
N GLY A 75 -11.17 17.30 9.71
CA GLY A 75 -9.77 17.63 9.40
C GLY A 75 -8.75 16.90 10.27
N SER A 76 -9.20 15.93 11.08
CA SER A 76 -8.37 15.08 11.93
C SER A 76 -8.12 13.72 11.28
N GLY A 77 -7.21 12.96 11.88
CA GLY A 77 -6.85 11.63 11.46
C GLY A 77 -5.35 11.44 11.39
N SER A 78 -4.94 10.18 11.40
CA SER A 78 -3.55 9.78 11.35
C SER A 78 -3.35 8.68 10.31
N TYR A 79 -2.16 8.60 9.73
CA TYR A 79 -1.83 7.57 8.76
C TYR A 79 -0.36 7.18 8.79
N LEU A 80 -0.09 5.97 8.34
CA LEU A 80 1.25 5.45 8.13
C LEU A 80 1.28 4.55 6.90
N CYS A 81 2.47 4.40 6.33
CA CYS A 81 2.73 3.60 5.14
C CYS A 81 3.68 2.46 5.51
N GLY A 82 3.22 1.22 5.36
CA GLY A 82 4.03 0.04 5.64
C GLY A 82 4.62 -0.57 4.37
N GLU A 83 5.92 -0.80 4.37
CA GLU A 83 6.63 -1.47 3.28
C GLU A 83 6.52 -3.00 3.41
N ARG A 84 6.15 -3.67 2.32
CA ARG A 84 6.15 -5.14 2.19
C ARG A 84 5.45 -5.85 3.35
N CYS A 85 4.24 -5.39 3.69
CA CYS A 85 3.47 -5.99 4.76
C CYS A 85 3.01 -7.41 4.41
N GLN A 86 3.24 -8.35 5.32
CA GLN A 86 2.87 -9.76 5.19
C GLN A 86 2.31 -10.28 6.52
N ARG A 87 1.40 -11.25 6.44
CA ARG A 87 0.85 -11.92 7.62
C ARG A 87 1.86 -12.96 8.12
N ASN A 88 2.20 -12.93 9.41
CA ASN A 88 3.06 -13.92 10.03
C ASN A 88 2.26 -15.21 10.38
N GLU A 89 2.95 -16.22 10.92
CA GLU A 89 2.35 -17.51 11.31
C GLU A 89 1.26 -17.38 12.38
N ALA A 90 1.34 -16.36 13.23
CA ALA A 90 0.33 -16.04 14.25
C ALA A 90 -0.89 -15.31 13.67
N GLY A 91 -0.89 -15.03 12.37
CA GLY A 91 -1.97 -14.31 11.73
C GLY A 91 -1.88 -12.79 11.91
N GLU A 92 -0.76 -12.22 12.35
CA GLU A 92 -0.59 -10.76 12.50
C GLU A 92 0.06 -10.15 11.25
N LEU A 93 -0.38 -8.97 10.84
CA LEU A 93 0.31 -8.22 9.79
C LEU A 93 1.60 -7.58 10.33
N LYS A 94 2.73 -7.89 9.67
CA LYS A 94 4.03 -7.28 9.93
C LYS A 94 4.55 -6.63 8.65
N CYS A 95 5.08 -5.42 8.77
CA CYS A 95 5.70 -4.70 7.67
C CYS A 95 7.21 -4.66 7.90
N GLN A 96 7.99 -4.66 6.82
CA GLN A 96 9.45 -4.56 6.88
C GLN A 96 9.88 -3.20 7.44
N ARG A 97 9.16 -2.14 7.07
CA ARG A 97 9.38 -0.77 7.50
C ARG A 97 8.05 -0.04 7.58
N LEU A 98 7.95 0.92 8.48
CA LEU A 98 6.81 1.82 8.60
C LEU A 98 7.31 3.25 8.44
N GLU A 99 6.56 4.05 7.70
CA GLU A 99 6.88 5.43 7.35
C GLU A 99 5.68 6.34 7.61
N THR A 100 5.95 7.53 8.13
CA THR A 100 4.97 8.60 8.31
C THR A 100 5.50 9.86 7.63
N ARG A 101 4.64 10.85 7.35
CA ARG A 101 5.17 12.18 7.06
C ARG A 101 5.63 12.79 8.37
N VAL A 102 6.94 12.89 8.56
CA VAL A 102 7.50 13.77 9.59
C VAL A 102 7.15 15.20 9.18
N SER A 103 6.28 15.85 9.95
CA SER A 103 6.07 17.29 9.83
C SER A 103 7.40 18.00 10.06
N GLN A 104 7.98 18.58 9.01
CA GLN A 104 8.99 19.63 9.15
C GLN A 104 8.32 20.95 9.46
#